data_AF-A0AAN7QFY3-F1
#
_entry.id   AF-A0AAN7QFY3-F1
#
_cell.length_a   1.000
_cell.length_b   1.000
_cell.length_c   1.000
_cell.angle_alpha   90.00
_cell.angle_beta   90.00
_cell.angle_gamma   90.00
#
_symmetry.space_group_name_H-M   'P 1'
#
loop_
_entity.id
_entity.type
_entity.pdbx_description
1 polymer ?
#
loop_
_entity_poly.entity_id
_entity_poly.type
_entity_poly.pdbx_seq_one_letter_code
_entity_poly.pdbx_strand_id
1 'polypeptide(L)'
;MIRFAYMFSVVKNVYIISFFTPHCKPFFEIFPCSNRQRIPANPPRRLRQELQSISGSAVTLNRLAALAHRSPDHGNVISRAVRTFLFSTESPPLAVESLDTLASIPGNEEICDGSLFVSLCFDSLPPSLLLLLRHAGRFRFQPYLLFTVFLGFTKDPYPCVRKAALDGLISLSRAGAVEGHSLITRCHHGAVELLGDSEACVRVPAIQTASEWEEILAEVSARGTN
;
A
#
# COMPACT_ATOMS: atom_id res chain seq x y z
N MET A 1 -8.93 13.85 11.86
CA MET A 1 -10.23 13.44 12.46
C MET A 1 -11.35 13.22 11.43
N ILE A 2 -11.55 14.13 10.45
CA ILE A 2 -12.66 14.01 9.46
C ILE A 2 -12.51 12.81 8.49
N ARG A 3 -11.28 12.50 8.03
CA ARG A 3 -11.00 11.33 7.17
C ARG A 3 -11.32 9.98 7.83
N PHE A 4 -11.15 9.88 9.16
CA PHE A 4 -11.40 8.66 9.93
C PHE A 4 -12.91 8.32 9.99
N ALA A 5 -13.77 9.31 10.20
CA ALA A 5 -15.21 9.09 10.37
C ALA A 5 -15.92 8.65 9.06
N TYR A 6 -15.51 9.19 7.90
CA TYR A 6 -16.14 8.87 6.62
C TYR A 6 -15.73 7.50 6.06
N MET A 7 -14.46 7.11 6.21
CA MET A 7 -14.00 5.76 5.82
C MET A 7 -14.47 4.68 6.80
N PHE A 8 -14.72 5.00 8.08
CA PHE A 8 -15.33 4.05 9.03
C PHE A 8 -16.70 3.53 8.56
N SER A 9 -17.46 4.31 7.80
CA SER A 9 -18.75 3.85 7.23
C SER A 9 -18.58 2.89 6.04
N VAL A 10 -17.50 3.07 5.25
CA VAL A 10 -17.15 2.20 4.11
C VAL A 10 -16.46 0.92 4.59
N VAL A 11 -15.55 1.02 5.57
CA VAL A 11 -14.87 -0.12 6.20
C VAL A 11 -15.85 -0.96 7.02
N LYS A 12 -16.82 -0.35 7.74
CA LYS A 12 -17.88 -1.09 8.46
C LYS A 12 -18.79 -1.90 7.53
N ASN A 13 -18.98 -1.49 6.28
CA ASN A 13 -19.78 -2.24 5.29
C ASN A 13 -19.01 -3.35 4.57
N VAL A 14 -17.68 -3.42 4.73
CA VAL A 14 -16.81 -4.43 4.10
C VAL A 14 -16.20 -5.38 5.13
N TYR A 15 -16.08 -4.98 6.39
CA TYR A 15 -15.51 -5.78 7.48
C TYR A 15 -16.56 -6.14 8.55
N ILE A 16 -17.46 -7.06 8.24
CA ILE A 16 -18.02 -7.97 9.25
C ILE A 16 -17.19 -9.26 9.22
N ILE A 17 -15.88 -9.17 9.47
CA ILE A 17 -15.09 -10.24 10.11
C ILE A 17 -14.01 -9.53 10.92
N SER A 18 -14.31 -9.40 12.22
CA SER A 18 -13.40 -9.46 13.36
C SER A 18 -12.08 -8.69 13.28
N PHE A 19 -11.97 -7.54 13.96
CA PHE A 19 -10.83 -7.18 14.84
C PHE A 19 -11.02 -5.75 15.36
N PHE A 20 -12.06 -5.49 16.16
CA PHE A 20 -12.06 -4.31 17.04
C PHE A 20 -12.88 -4.63 18.30
N THR A 21 -12.20 -5.15 19.32
CA THR A 21 -12.58 -4.90 20.71
C THR A 21 -11.57 -3.93 21.31
N PRO A 22 -12.03 -2.83 21.95
CA PRO A 22 -11.16 -1.85 22.58
C PRO A 22 -10.86 -2.29 24.00
N HIS A 23 -9.60 -2.53 24.35
CA HIS A 23 -8.96 -2.24 25.64
C HIS A 23 -7.60 -2.96 25.77
N CYS A 24 -6.70 -2.29 26.50
CA CYS A 24 -5.43 -2.77 27.09
C CYS A 24 -4.14 -2.71 26.24
N LYS A 25 -3.25 -1.78 26.62
CA LYS A 25 -1.79 -2.03 26.70
C LYS A 25 -1.52 -2.99 27.88
N PRO A 26 -0.28 -3.46 28.10
CA PRO A 26 0.71 -4.06 27.20
C PRO A 26 1.01 -5.52 27.64
N PHE A 27 1.45 -6.42 26.76
CA PHE A 27 1.99 -7.70 27.21
C PHE A 27 3.22 -8.10 26.38
N PHE A 28 4.35 -8.14 27.08
CA PHE A 28 5.61 -8.73 26.67
C PHE A 28 5.52 -10.26 26.86
N GLU A 29 6.40 -10.97 26.13
CA GLU A 29 6.92 -12.32 26.41
C GLU A 29 6.33 -13.59 25.74
N ILE A 30 7.22 -14.15 24.90
CA ILE A 30 7.69 -15.56 24.81
C ILE A 30 6.86 -16.55 23.97
N PHE A 31 7.49 -17.06 22.90
CA PHE A 31 7.85 -18.48 22.71
C PHE A 31 8.89 -18.64 21.57
N PRO A 32 9.63 -19.77 21.49
CA PRO A 32 10.99 -19.85 21.01
C PRO A 32 11.04 -20.55 19.64
N CYS A 33 11.89 -20.08 18.74
CA CYS A 33 12.29 -20.90 17.61
C CYS A 33 13.81 -20.92 17.53
N SER A 34 14.39 -21.91 18.23
CA SER A 34 15.68 -22.45 17.86
C SER A 34 15.53 -23.13 16.50
N ASN A 35 16.13 -22.56 15.46
CA ASN A 35 16.84 -23.41 14.53
C ASN A 35 18.05 -22.69 13.93
N ARG A 36 19.22 -23.29 14.15
CA ARG A 36 20.52 -22.87 13.64
C ARG A 36 20.48 -22.79 12.11
N GLN A 37 20.69 -21.62 11.57
CA GLN A 37 21.21 -21.46 10.21
C GLN A 37 22.44 -20.56 10.22
N ARG A 38 23.43 -20.99 9.44
CA ARG A 38 24.84 -20.58 9.47
C ARG A 38 25.01 -19.09 9.23
N ILE A 39 25.92 -18.49 10.01
CA ILE A 39 26.46 -17.14 9.82
C ILE A 39 27.34 -17.15 8.56
N PRO A 40 27.14 -16.24 7.58
CA PRO A 40 28.22 -15.82 6.71
C PRO A 40 28.55 -14.34 6.91
N ALA A 41 29.86 -14.11 7.00
CA ALA A 41 30.61 -12.87 6.78
C ALA A 41 30.06 -11.55 7.38
N ASN A 42 30.84 -10.99 8.32
CA ASN A 42 30.74 -9.59 8.73
C ASN A 42 30.54 -8.66 7.52
N PRO A 43 29.54 -7.76 7.52
CA PRO A 43 29.40 -6.77 6.46
C PRO A 43 30.67 -5.90 6.39
N PRO A 44 31.12 -5.49 5.19
CA PRO A 44 32.30 -4.65 5.02
C PRO A 44 32.20 -3.40 5.88
N ARG A 45 33.32 -3.01 6.53
CA ARG A 45 33.37 -1.93 7.53
C ARG A 45 32.74 -0.60 7.06
N ARG A 46 32.71 -0.33 5.75
CA ARG A 46 32.01 0.82 5.15
C ARG A 46 30.49 0.76 5.32
N LEU A 47 29.85 -0.40 5.11
CA LEU A 47 28.41 -0.55 5.36
C LEU A 47 28.10 -0.35 6.85
N ARG A 48 28.97 -0.79 7.76
CA ARG A 48 28.79 -0.53 9.20
C ARG A 48 28.89 0.94 9.57
N GLN A 49 29.84 1.67 8.99
CA GLN A 49 30.01 3.10 9.25
C GLN A 49 28.85 3.93 8.68
N GLU A 50 28.37 3.60 7.47
CA GLU A 50 27.19 4.23 6.87
C GLU A 50 25.90 3.89 7.63
N LEU A 51 25.78 2.67 8.14
CA LEU A 51 24.65 2.26 8.99
C LEU A 51 24.70 2.88 10.40
N GLN A 52 25.86 3.37 10.86
CA GLN A 52 26.01 4.06 12.14
C GLN A 52 25.78 5.57 12.03
N SER A 53 25.88 6.15 10.83
CA SER A 53 25.59 7.57 10.58
C SER A 53 24.14 7.83 10.13
N ILE A 54 23.22 6.88 10.34
CA ILE A 54 21.81 6.99 9.92
C ILE A 54 21.11 8.07 10.74
N SER A 55 21.25 9.32 10.30
CA SER A 55 20.30 10.38 10.57
C SER A 55 19.22 10.28 9.50
N GLY A 56 17.98 10.02 9.93
CA GLY A 56 16.83 9.65 9.11
C GLY A 56 16.40 10.72 8.11
N SER A 57 17.08 10.77 6.96
CA SER A 57 16.74 11.67 5.85
C SER A 57 16.44 10.89 4.58
N ALA A 58 15.57 11.45 3.73
CA ALA A 58 15.24 10.97 2.39
C ALA A 58 16.48 10.69 1.52
N VAL A 59 17.54 11.47 1.72
CA VAL A 59 18.82 11.34 1.00
C VAL A 59 19.49 9.99 1.32
N THR A 60 19.41 9.54 2.57
CA THR A 60 19.97 8.26 3.01
C THR A 60 19.24 7.09 2.38
N LEU A 61 17.91 7.13 2.37
CA LEU A 61 17.07 6.10 1.75
C LEU A 61 17.34 5.96 0.24
N ASN A 62 17.44 7.08 -0.47
CA ASN A 62 17.80 7.08 -1.90
C ASN A 62 19.19 6.49 -2.17
N ARG A 63 20.17 6.75 -1.30
CA ARG A 63 21.50 6.14 -1.41
C ARG A 63 21.47 4.63 -1.18
N LEU A 64 20.69 4.18 -0.21
CA LEU A 64 20.48 2.75 0.05
C LEU A 64 19.81 2.05 -1.13
N ALA A 65 18.78 2.67 -1.72
CA ALA A 65 18.16 2.19 -2.94
C ALA A 65 19.19 2.04 -4.08
N ALA A 66 19.98 3.08 -4.33
CA ALA A 66 21.00 3.07 -5.39
C ALA A 66 22.11 2.03 -5.14
N LEU A 67 22.48 1.82 -3.88
CA LEU A 67 23.44 0.78 -3.50
C LEU A 67 22.87 -0.63 -3.73
N ALA A 68 21.60 -0.87 -3.38
CA ALA A 68 20.96 -2.16 -3.60
C ALA A 68 20.90 -2.53 -5.09
N HIS A 69 20.66 -1.55 -5.96
CA HIS A 69 20.70 -1.77 -7.41
C HIS A 69 22.09 -2.12 -7.94
N ARG A 70 23.15 -1.52 -7.37
CA ARG A 70 24.54 -1.77 -7.81
C ARG A 70 25.16 -3.03 -7.22
N SER A 71 24.57 -3.57 -6.15
CA SER A 71 25.13 -4.71 -5.43
C SER A 71 24.01 -5.67 -5.02
N PRO A 72 23.48 -6.47 -5.98
CA PRO A 72 22.38 -7.42 -5.73
C PRO A 72 22.66 -8.37 -4.58
N ASP A 73 23.92 -8.81 -4.42
CA ASP A 73 24.37 -9.70 -3.34
C ASP A 73 24.14 -9.13 -1.93
N HIS A 74 24.02 -7.80 -1.82
CA HIS A 74 23.80 -7.09 -0.56
C HIS A 74 22.37 -6.56 -0.43
N GLY A 75 21.50 -6.79 -1.43
CA GLY A 75 20.12 -6.32 -1.45
C GLY A 75 19.32 -6.74 -0.22
N ASN A 76 19.49 -7.98 0.24
CA ASN A 76 18.85 -8.51 1.45
C ASN A 76 19.29 -7.82 2.75
N VAL A 77 20.53 -7.36 2.83
CA VAL A 77 21.03 -6.62 4.00
C VAL A 77 20.47 -5.21 4.01
N ILE A 78 20.43 -4.57 2.84
CA ILE A 78 19.89 -3.22 2.67
C ILE A 78 18.38 -3.20 2.92
N SER A 79 17.63 -4.15 2.35
CA SER A 79 16.18 -4.25 2.58
C SER A 79 15.87 -4.47 4.05
N ARG A 80 16.63 -5.31 4.75
CA ARG A 80 16.48 -5.51 6.20
C ARG A 80 16.74 -4.22 6.98
N ALA A 81 17.80 -3.48 6.66
CA ALA A 81 18.10 -2.21 7.33
C ALA A 81 16.98 -1.17 7.12
N VAL A 82 16.47 -1.05 5.89
CA VAL A 82 15.35 -0.14 5.58
C VAL A 82 14.07 -0.57 6.31
N ARG A 83 13.79 -1.87 6.43
CA ARG A 83 12.66 -2.38 7.24
C ARG A 83 12.81 -2.04 8.71
N THR A 84 13.98 -2.28 9.30
CA THR A 84 14.21 -1.93 10.71
C THR A 84 13.95 -0.44 10.94
N PHE A 85 14.39 0.42 10.02
CA PHE A 85 14.11 1.85 10.08
C PHE A 85 12.61 2.16 9.90
N LEU A 86 11.93 1.55 8.93
CA LEU A 86 10.49 1.67 8.70
C LEU A 86 9.66 1.35 9.96
N PHE A 87 10.02 0.31 10.70
CA PHE A 87 9.31 -0.07 11.93
C PHE A 87 9.73 0.72 13.17
N SER A 88 10.86 1.45 13.10
CA SER A 88 11.37 2.26 14.22
C SER A 88 11.05 3.74 14.08
N THR A 89 10.70 4.21 12.88
CA THR A 89 10.42 5.62 12.62
C THR A 89 9.01 6.00 13.08
N GLU A 90 8.92 7.09 13.83
CA GLU A 90 7.63 7.70 14.20
C GLU A 90 7.15 8.73 13.17
N SER A 91 7.93 8.97 12.11
CA SER A 91 7.63 9.95 11.06
C SER A 91 6.94 9.28 9.88
N PRO A 92 5.64 9.56 9.63
CA PRO A 92 4.91 8.97 8.50
C PRO A 92 5.55 9.26 7.14
N PRO A 93 6.05 10.49 6.83
CA PRO A 93 6.74 10.74 5.56
C PRO A 93 7.97 9.84 5.37
N LEU A 94 8.79 9.68 6.41
CA LEU A 94 9.99 8.81 6.35
C LEU A 94 9.61 7.33 6.25
N ALA A 95 8.51 6.91 6.88
CA ALA A 95 7.98 5.56 6.73
C ALA A 95 7.52 5.30 5.29
N VAL A 96 6.82 6.26 4.68
CA VAL A 96 6.40 6.18 3.27
C VAL A 96 7.60 6.10 2.33
N GLU A 97 8.62 6.94 2.52
CA GLU A 97 9.84 6.89 1.72
C GLU A 97 10.61 5.57 1.91
N SER A 98 10.58 5.01 3.12
CA SER A 98 11.21 3.72 3.41
C SER A 98 10.48 2.58 2.70
N LEU A 99 9.15 2.62 2.68
CA LEU A 99 8.34 1.64 1.95
C LEU A 99 8.58 1.74 0.43
N ASP A 100 8.65 2.96 -0.11
CA ASP A 100 8.96 3.20 -1.52
C ASP A 100 10.37 2.70 -1.90
N THR A 101 11.33 2.93 -1.00
CA THR A 101 12.69 2.42 -1.14
C THR A 101 12.70 0.89 -1.19
N LEU A 102 11.97 0.22 -0.27
CA LEU A 102 11.85 -1.23 -0.25
C LEU A 102 11.24 -1.79 -1.54
N ALA A 103 10.24 -1.10 -2.11
CA ALA A 103 9.60 -1.50 -3.36
C ALA A 103 10.48 -1.29 -4.60
N SER A 104 11.50 -0.44 -4.48
CA SER A 104 12.48 -0.21 -5.52
C SER A 104 13.67 -1.18 -5.46
N ILE A 105 13.87 -1.91 -4.35
CA ILE A 105 14.96 -2.87 -4.23
C ILE A 105 14.63 -4.16 -5.00
N PRO A 106 15.46 -4.57 -5.99
CA PRO A 106 15.24 -5.80 -6.75
C PRO A 106 15.40 -7.04 -5.85
N GLY A 107 14.59 -8.09 -6.10
CA GLY A 107 14.62 -9.33 -5.32
C GLY A 107 13.93 -9.25 -3.96
N ASN A 108 13.29 -8.11 -3.65
CA ASN A 108 12.50 -7.99 -2.44
C ASN A 108 11.10 -8.61 -2.62
N GLU A 109 10.97 -9.89 -2.28
CA GLU A 109 9.72 -10.66 -2.45
C GLU A 109 8.80 -10.62 -1.23
N GLU A 110 9.25 -10.04 -0.12
CA GLU A 110 8.49 -10.06 1.13
C GLU A 110 7.23 -9.17 1.03
N ILE A 111 6.08 -9.78 1.30
CA ILE A 111 4.80 -9.11 1.47
C ILE A 111 4.93 -8.08 2.58
N CYS A 112 4.60 -6.83 2.27
CA CYS A 112 4.58 -5.77 3.28
C CYS A 112 3.34 -5.93 4.16
N ASP A 113 3.46 -5.57 5.44
CA ASP A 113 2.34 -5.63 6.39
C ASP A 113 1.20 -4.71 5.92
N GLY A 114 0.04 -5.31 5.63
CA GLY A 114 -1.14 -4.58 5.20
C GLY A 114 -1.68 -3.62 6.26
N SER A 115 -1.48 -3.93 7.55
CA SER A 115 -1.92 -3.06 8.64
C SER A 115 -1.10 -1.77 8.69
N LEU A 116 0.23 -1.87 8.50
CA LEU A 116 1.12 -0.72 8.39
C LEU A 116 0.73 0.17 7.20
N PHE A 117 0.46 -0.43 6.03
CA PHE A 117 0.02 0.32 4.86
C PHE A 117 -1.25 1.13 5.12
N VAL A 118 -2.24 0.49 5.72
CA VAL A 118 -3.50 1.14 6.06
C VAL A 118 -3.27 2.27 7.06
N SER A 119 -2.45 2.07 8.10
CA SER A 119 -2.09 3.12 9.05
C SER A 119 -1.44 4.31 8.33
N LEU A 120 -0.44 4.06 7.50
CA LEU A 120 0.27 5.11 6.75
C LEU A 120 -0.68 5.87 5.81
N CYS A 121 -1.62 5.18 5.17
CA CYS A 121 -2.63 5.83 4.34
C CYS A 121 -3.51 6.83 5.13
N PHE A 122 -3.80 6.54 6.39
CA PHE A 122 -4.63 7.43 7.23
C PHE A 122 -3.84 8.51 7.96
N ASP A 123 -2.59 8.23 8.32
CA ASP A 123 -1.72 9.12 9.08
C ASP A 123 -0.94 10.09 8.17
N SER A 124 -0.90 9.84 6.86
CA SER A 124 -0.17 10.65 5.90
C SER A 124 -0.90 11.91 5.45
N LEU A 125 -0.12 12.98 5.27
CA LEU A 125 -0.55 14.18 4.55
C LEU A 125 -0.69 13.88 3.04
N PRO A 126 -1.45 14.70 2.29
CA PRO A 126 -1.73 14.44 0.88
C PRO A 126 -0.50 14.12 0.00
N PRO A 127 0.67 14.78 0.11
CA PRO A 127 1.83 14.43 -0.70
C PRO A 127 2.33 13.00 -0.48
N SER A 128 2.49 12.59 0.79
CA SER A 128 2.92 11.23 1.16
C SER A 128 1.85 10.19 0.83
N LEU A 129 0.58 10.51 1.04
CA LEU A 129 -0.55 9.66 0.67
C LEU A 129 -0.59 9.43 -0.85
N LEU A 130 -0.39 10.46 -1.66
CA LEU A 130 -0.37 10.32 -3.12
C LEU A 130 0.78 9.42 -3.58
N LEU A 131 1.95 9.54 -2.95
CA LEU A 131 3.08 8.65 -3.24
C LEU A 131 2.72 7.19 -2.91
N LEU A 132 2.15 6.95 -1.73
CA LEU A 132 1.67 5.62 -1.33
C LEU A 132 0.69 5.03 -2.35
N LEU A 133 -0.35 5.79 -2.71
CA LEU A 133 -1.40 5.29 -3.61
C LEU A 133 -0.87 5.03 -5.03
N ARG A 134 -0.01 5.91 -5.55
CA ARG A 134 0.59 5.73 -6.89
C ARG A 134 1.52 4.53 -6.96
N HIS A 135 2.22 4.25 -5.88
CA HIS A 135 3.19 3.16 -5.83
C HIS A 135 2.61 1.88 -5.21
N ALA A 136 1.32 1.89 -4.85
CA ALA A 136 0.64 0.77 -4.21
C ALA A 136 0.68 -0.54 -5.02
N GLY A 137 0.66 -0.47 -6.35
CA GLY A 137 0.83 -1.66 -7.20
C GLY A 137 2.25 -2.26 -7.18
N ARG A 138 3.25 -1.48 -6.74
CA ARG A 138 4.64 -1.96 -6.55
C ARG A 138 4.79 -2.65 -5.20
N PHE A 139 3.97 -2.24 -4.23
CA PHE A 139 3.91 -2.88 -2.94
C PHE A 139 3.17 -4.22 -3.09
N ARG A 140 3.76 -5.30 -2.58
CA ARG A 140 3.22 -6.66 -2.67
C ARG A 140 2.07 -6.87 -1.67
N PHE A 141 1.05 -6.01 -1.71
CA PHE A 141 -0.14 -6.11 -0.87
C PHE A 141 -1.20 -7.02 -1.48
N GLN A 142 -2.08 -7.55 -0.64
CA GLN A 142 -3.20 -8.35 -1.10
C GLN A 142 -4.14 -7.49 -1.99
N PRO A 143 -4.55 -7.96 -3.18
CA PRO A 143 -5.40 -7.18 -4.08
C PRO A 143 -6.69 -6.67 -3.44
N TYR A 144 -7.34 -7.48 -2.59
CA TYR A 144 -8.55 -7.09 -1.86
C TYR A 144 -8.32 -5.93 -0.87
N LEU A 145 -7.14 -5.87 -0.25
CA LEU A 145 -6.76 -4.76 0.62
C LEU A 145 -6.62 -3.48 -0.21
N LEU A 146 -5.87 -3.55 -1.31
CA LEU A 146 -5.69 -2.42 -2.23
C LEU A 146 -7.03 -1.94 -2.79
N PHE A 147 -7.88 -2.87 -3.23
CA PHE A 147 -9.21 -2.58 -3.72
C PHE A 147 -10.04 -1.80 -2.70
N THR A 148 -10.08 -2.27 -1.45
CA THR A 148 -10.83 -1.60 -0.38
C THR A 148 -10.28 -0.20 -0.10
N VAL A 149 -8.95 -0.08 -0.01
CA VAL A 149 -8.28 1.20 0.25
C VAL A 149 -8.57 2.20 -0.86
N PHE A 150 -8.40 1.82 -2.12
CA PHE A 150 -8.71 2.68 -3.25
C PHE A 150 -10.19 3.04 -3.29
N LEU A 151 -11.09 2.06 -3.16
CA LEU A 151 -12.53 2.31 -3.17
C LEU A 151 -12.92 3.33 -2.08
N GLY A 152 -12.35 3.23 -0.88
CA GLY A 152 -12.59 4.22 0.18
C GLY A 152 -12.02 5.62 -0.15
N PHE A 153 -10.83 5.69 -0.76
CA PHE A 153 -10.23 6.97 -1.15
C PHE A 153 -10.90 7.65 -2.35
N THR A 154 -11.78 6.98 -3.07
CA THR A 154 -12.63 7.64 -4.07
C THR A 154 -13.60 8.67 -3.47
N LYS A 155 -13.78 8.67 -2.14
CA LYS A 155 -14.57 9.67 -1.39
C LYS A 155 -13.70 10.69 -0.63
N ASP A 156 -12.39 10.75 -0.88
CA ASP A 156 -11.50 11.70 -0.21
C ASP A 156 -11.83 13.16 -0.58
N PRO A 157 -11.73 14.12 0.35
CA PRO A 157 -12.01 15.53 0.04
C PRO A 157 -11.06 16.11 -1.01
N TYR A 158 -9.85 15.57 -1.17
CA TYR A 158 -8.86 16.09 -2.11
C TYR A 158 -9.02 15.42 -3.49
N PRO A 159 -9.24 16.20 -4.56
CA PRO A 159 -9.45 15.67 -5.91
C PRO A 159 -8.29 14.82 -6.43
N CYS A 160 -7.05 15.21 -6.08
CA CYS A 160 -5.85 14.46 -6.44
C CYS A 160 -5.82 13.06 -5.82
N VAL A 161 -6.36 12.88 -4.60
CA VAL A 161 -6.45 11.59 -3.93
C VAL A 161 -7.54 10.73 -4.57
N ARG A 162 -8.71 11.31 -4.86
CA ARG A 162 -9.79 10.61 -5.60
C ARG A 162 -9.31 10.11 -6.96
N LYS A 163 -8.60 10.96 -7.72
CA LYS A 163 -7.97 10.57 -8.98
C LYS A 163 -7.00 9.40 -8.78
N ALA A 164 -6.07 9.50 -7.84
CA ALA A 164 -5.08 8.44 -7.60
C ALA A 164 -5.74 7.12 -7.18
N ALA A 165 -6.85 7.17 -6.45
CA ALA A 165 -7.64 6.00 -6.11
C ALA A 165 -8.29 5.34 -7.34
N LEU A 166 -8.88 6.13 -8.24
CA LEU A 166 -9.43 5.64 -9.50
C LEU A 166 -8.34 5.02 -10.40
N ASP A 167 -7.19 5.68 -10.52
CA ASP A 167 -6.02 5.13 -11.24
C ASP A 167 -5.60 3.76 -10.65
N GLY A 168 -5.66 3.62 -9.32
CA GLY A 168 -5.40 2.36 -8.61
C GLY A 168 -6.43 1.26 -8.91
N LEU A 169 -7.72 1.60 -8.96
CA LEU A 169 -8.79 0.66 -9.31
C LEU A 169 -8.66 0.18 -10.76
N ILE A 170 -8.32 1.06 -11.71
CA ILE A 170 -8.02 0.67 -13.10
C ILE A 170 -6.79 -0.27 -13.16
N SER A 171 -5.79 -0.03 -12.32
CA SER A 171 -4.62 -0.90 -12.27
C SER A 171 -4.96 -2.30 -11.76
N LEU A 172 -5.89 -2.40 -10.80
CA LEU A 172 -6.37 -3.69 -10.28
C LEU A 172 -7.25 -4.45 -11.28
N SER A 173 -8.09 -3.74 -12.05
CA SER A 173 -8.95 -4.37 -13.08
C SER A 173 -8.09 -5.04 -14.15
N ARG A 174 -7.10 -4.32 -14.67
CA ARG A 174 -6.18 -4.81 -15.71
C ARG A 174 -5.28 -5.95 -15.24
N ALA A 175 -5.00 -6.02 -13.94
CA ALA A 175 -4.25 -7.12 -13.35
C ALA A 175 -5.11 -8.39 -13.15
N GLY A 176 -6.42 -8.34 -13.36
CA GLY A 176 -7.34 -9.46 -13.08
C GLY A 176 -7.35 -9.86 -11.60
N ALA A 177 -7.02 -8.92 -10.71
CA ALA A 177 -6.67 -9.25 -9.33
C ALA A 177 -7.86 -9.25 -8.36
N VAL A 178 -9.04 -8.82 -8.81
CA VAL A 178 -10.25 -8.73 -8.00
C VAL A 178 -11.38 -9.49 -8.67
N GLU A 179 -11.85 -10.52 -7.99
CA GLU A 179 -12.98 -11.33 -8.42
C GLU A 179 -14.15 -11.15 -7.45
N GLY A 180 -15.37 -11.27 -7.99
CA GLY A 180 -16.61 -11.18 -7.20
C GLY A 180 -17.57 -10.16 -7.79
N HIS A 181 -18.72 -10.64 -8.25
CA HIS A 181 -19.75 -9.81 -8.88
C HIS A 181 -20.12 -8.59 -8.04
N SER A 182 -20.30 -8.74 -6.72
CA SER A 182 -20.66 -7.63 -5.83
C SER A 182 -19.59 -6.54 -5.73
N LEU A 183 -18.30 -6.90 -5.81
CA LEU A 183 -17.19 -5.95 -5.78
C LEU A 183 -17.08 -5.21 -7.12
N ILE A 184 -17.21 -5.94 -8.23
CA ILE A 184 -17.21 -5.38 -9.59
C ILE A 184 -18.36 -4.38 -9.74
N THR A 185 -19.58 -4.77 -9.38
CA THR A 185 -20.76 -3.88 -9.43
C THR A 185 -20.56 -2.63 -8.57
N ARG A 186 -20.00 -2.79 -7.36
CA ARG A 186 -19.73 -1.65 -6.46
C ARG A 186 -18.69 -0.69 -7.03
N CYS A 187 -17.64 -1.21 -7.65
CA CYS A 187 -16.61 -0.39 -8.30
C CYS A 187 -17.19 0.38 -9.48
N HIS A 188 -17.92 -0.31 -10.36
CA HIS A 188 -18.62 0.31 -11.49
C HIS A 188 -19.57 1.42 -11.01
N HIS A 189 -20.47 1.12 -10.06
CA HIS A 189 -21.41 2.11 -9.52
C HIS A 189 -20.71 3.31 -8.90
N GLY A 190 -19.68 3.09 -8.09
CA GLY A 190 -18.90 4.17 -7.48
C GLY A 190 -18.20 5.07 -8.51
N ALA A 191 -17.73 4.50 -9.62
CA ALA A 191 -17.15 5.25 -10.73
C ALA A 191 -18.22 6.08 -11.47
N VAL A 192 -19.40 5.52 -11.71
CA VAL A 192 -20.54 6.23 -12.33
C VAL A 192 -20.96 7.44 -11.49
N GLU A 193 -21.01 7.32 -10.16
CA GLU A 193 -21.29 8.45 -9.28
C GLU A 193 -20.27 9.60 -9.44
N LEU A 194 -19.00 9.27 -9.68
CA LEU A 194 -17.90 10.24 -9.84
C LEU A 194 -17.85 10.89 -11.23
N LEU A 195 -18.70 10.48 -12.17
CA LEU A 195 -18.92 11.23 -13.41
C LEU A 195 -19.49 12.63 -13.14
N GLY A 196 -20.22 12.78 -12.02
CA GLY A 196 -20.74 14.04 -11.53
C GLY A 196 -19.78 14.83 -10.61
N ASP A 197 -18.52 14.41 -10.47
CA ASP A 197 -17.54 15.12 -9.62
C ASP A 197 -17.33 16.56 -10.10
N SER A 198 -17.20 17.51 -9.16
CA SER A 198 -16.99 18.92 -9.48
C SER A 198 -15.69 19.15 -10.25
N GLU A 199 -14.71 18.27 -10.08
CA GLU A 199 -13.37 18.40 -10.64
C GLU A 199 -13.21 17.59 -11.92
N ALA A 200 -12.85 18.27 -13.02
CA ALA A 200 -12.60 17.62 -14.31
C ALA A 200 -11.49 16.55 -14.23
N CYS A 201 -10.50 16.74 -13.35
CA CYS A 201 -9.40 15.79 -13.18
C CYS A 201 -9.83 14.45 -12.55
N VAL A 202 -10.99 14.40 -11.89
CA VAL A 202 -11.59 13.18 -11.33
C VAL A 202 -12.58 12.55 -12.31
N ARG A 203 -13.32 13.36 -13.07
CA ARG A 203 -14.30 12.87 -14.05
C ARG A 203 -13.67 11.99 -15.14
N VAL A 204 -12.50 12.37 -15.68
CA VAL A 204 -11.82 11.59 -16.73
C VAL A 204 -11.44 10.17 -16.28
N PRO A 205 -10.71 9.97 -15.17
CA PRO A 205 -10.41 8.62 -14.68
C PRO A 205 -11.67 7.88 -14.18
N ALA A 206 -12.73 8.59 -13.78
CA ALA A 206 -14.00 7.96 -13.44
C ALA A 206 -14.67 7.31 -14.66
N ILE A 207 -14.66 7.97 -15.83
CA ILE A 207 -15.13 7.39 -17.10
C ILE A 207 -14.36 6.11 -17.41
N GLN A 208 -13.03 6.17 -17.35
CA GLN A 208 -12.18 5.01 -17.62
C GLN A 208 -12.46 3.86 -16.65
N THR A 209 -12.61 4.17 -15.36
CA THR A 209 -12.94 3.17 -14.34
C THR A 209 -14.32 2.56 -14.62
N ALA A 210 -15.34 3.36 -14.95
CA ALA A 210 -16.66 2.84 -15.28
C ALA A 210 -16.59 1.87 -16.47
N SER A 211 -15.95 2.26 -17.57
CA SER A 211 -15.82 1.41 -18.76
C SER A 211 -15.09 0.09 -18.48
N GLU A 212 -13.92 0.14 -17.82
CA GLU A 212 -13.12 -1.06 -17.53
C GLU A 212 -13.87 -2.07 -16.64
N TRP A 213 -14.59 -1.58 -15.63
CA TRP A 213 -15.32 -2.46 -14.72
C TRP A 213 -16.67 -2.91 -15.28
N GLU A 214 -17.26 -2.19 -16.22
CA GLU A 214 -18.44 -2.62 -16.99
C GLU A 214 -18.11 -3.81 -17.90
N GLU A 215 -16.98 -3.75 -18.61
CA GLU A 215 -16.50 -4.86 -19.45
C GLU A 215 -16.33 -6.14 -18.62
N ILE A 216 -15.67 -6.05 -17.46
CA ILE A 216 -15.51 -7.17 -16.53
C ILE A 216 -16.88 -7.69 -16.03
N LEU A 217 -17.82 -6.79 -15.72
CA LEU A 217 -19.15 -7.18 -15.26
C LEU A 217 -19.92 -7.96 -16.32
N ALA A 218 -19.84 -7.52 -17.59
CA ALA A 218 -20.47 -8.19 -18.72
C ALA A 218 -19.89 -9.59 -18.91
N GLU A 219 -18.56 -9.74 -18.83
CA GLU A 219 -17.91 -11.05 -18.92
C GLU A 219 -18.32 -12.00 -17.78
N VAL A 220 -18.34 -11.51 -16.54
CA VAL A 220 -18.73 -12.33 -15.38
C VAL A 220 -20.19 -12.77 -15.49
N SER A 221 -21.06 -11.88 -15.98
CA SER A 221 -22.48 -12.19 -16.20
C SER A 221 -22.67 -13.27 -17.27
N ALA A 222 -21.90 -13.21 -18.36
CA ALA A 222 -21.96 -14.21 -19.44
C ALA A 222 -21.44 -15.60 -19.01
N ARG A 223 -20.52 -15.67 -18.04
CA ARG A 223 -20.01 -16.96 -17.51
C ARG A 223 -20.99 -17.65 -16.56
N GLY A 224 -21.87 -16.91 -15.89
CA GLY A 224 -22.86 -17.45 -14.95
C GLY A 224 -24.12 -18.04 -15.61
N THR A 225 -24.26 -17.92 -16.93
CA THR A 225 -25.42 -18.40 -17.70
C THR A 225 -25.18 -19.72 -18.46
N ASN A 226 -24.06 -20.40 -18.20
CA ASN A 226 -23.73 -21.74 -18.72
C ASN A 226 -23.72 -22.79 -17.60
#